data_AF-J2NPJ4-F1
#
_entry.id   AF-J2NPJ4-F1
#
_cell.length_a   1.000
_cell.length_b   1.000
_cell.length_c   1.000
_cell.angle_alpha   90.00
_cell.angle_beta   90.00
_cell.angle_gamma   90.00
#
_symmetry.space_group_name_H-M   'P 1'
#
loop_
_entity.id
_entity.type
_entity.pdbx_description
1 polymer ?
#
loop_
_entity_poly.entity_id
_entity_poly.type
_entity_poly.pdbx_seq_one_letter_code
_entity_poly.pdbx_strand_id
1 'polypeptide(L)' 'MGSTFNTLIGLIIFALDIWAIINVLKSGAETGMKVLWVLLILLLPVLGLIIWAIAGPRGDVRI' A
#
# COMPACT_ATOMS: atom_id res chain seq x y z
N MET A 1 -21.88 -19.46 8.12
CA MET A 1 -20.75 -19.11 9.01
C MET A 1 -19.48 -18.89 8.19
N GLY A 2 -19.38 -17.78 7.47
CA GLY A 2 -18.23 -17.46 6.59
C GLY A 2 -17.80 -15.99 6.63
N SER A 3 -18.26 -15.24 7.65
CA SER A 3 -18.09 -13.78 7.74
C SER A 3 -16.74 -13.38 8.37
N THR A 4 -16.33 -14.01 9.47
CA THR A 4 -15.14 -13.59 10.24
C THR A 4 -13.83 -13.71 9.44
N PHE A 5 -13.71 -14.74 8.61
CA PHE A 5 -12.50 -14.96 7.80
C PHE A 5 -12.34 -13.87 6.72
N ASN A 6 -13.45 -13.49 6.08
CA ASN A 6 -13.45 -12.40 5.09
C ASN A 6 -13.14 -11.04 5.73
N THR A 7 -13.66 -10.79 6.95
CA THR A 7 -13.34 -9.57 7.70
C THR A 7 -11.86 -9.52 8.09
N LEU A 8 -11.28 -10.64 8.52
CA LEU A 8 -9.87 -10.70 8.89
C LEU A 8 -8.95 -10.45 7.69
N ILE A 9 -9.26 -11.02 6.52
CA ILE A 9 -8.52 -10.78 5.28
C ILE A 9 -8.62 -9.30 4.88
N GLY A 10 -9.81 -8.69 4.96
CA GLY A 10 -9.99 -7.27 4.69
C GLY A 10 -9.17 -6.37 5.61
N LEU A 11 -9.09 -6.71 6.90
CA LEU A 11 -8.26 -5.98 7.87
C LEU A 11 -6.76 -6.11 7.59
N ILE A 12 -6.30 -7.29 7.16
CA ILE A 12 -4.90 -7.50 6.77
C ILE A 12 -4.56 -6.64 5.56
N ILE A 13 -5.43 -6.62 4.53
CA ILE A 13 -5.25 -5.80 3.33
C ILE A 13 -5.18 -4.31 3.73
N PHE A 14 -6.12 -3.86 4.57
CA PHE A 14 -6.13 -2.46 5.03
C PHE A 14 -4.87 -2.08 5.83
N ALA A 15 -4.36 -2.98 6.68
CA ALA A 15 -3.11 -2.77 7.39
C ALA A 15 -1.90 -2.68 6.42
N LEU A 16 -1.90 -3.52 5.39
CA LEU A 16 -0.88 -3.48 4.33
C LEU A 16 -0.97 -2.20 3.50
N ASP A 17 -2.17 -1.71 3.19
CA ASP A 17 -2.37 -0.45 2.46
C ASP A 17 -1.71 0.71 3.20
N ILE A 18 -1.93 0.81 4.53
CA ILE A 18 -1.30 1.83 5.38
C ILE A 18 0.23 1.70 5.33
N TRP A 19 0.75 0.48 5.46
CA TRP A 19 2.19 0.24 5.40
C TRP A 19 2.79 0.65 4.04
N ALA A 20 2.12 0.31 2.94
CA ALA A 20 2.53 0.69 1.60
C ALA A 20 2.54 2.22 1.43
N ILE A 21 1.49 2.91 1.87
CA ILE A 21 1.41 4.38 1.85
C ILE A 21 2.55 5.01 2.65
N ILE A 22 2.84 4.51 3.86
CA ILE A 22 3.97 5.02 4.67
C ILE A 22 5.30 4.86 3.91
N ASN A 23 5.53 3.73 3.25
CA ASN A 23 6.74 3.53 2.46
C ASN A 23 6.82 4.46 1.24
N VAL A 24 5.70 4.69 0.55
CA VAL A 24 5.61 5.68 -0.54
C VAL A 24 5.96 7.07 -0.04
N LEU A 25 5.40 7.49 1.10
CA LEU A 25 5.64 8.81 1.69
C LEU A 25 7.09 8.97 2.16
N LYS A 26 7.68 7.92 2.72
CA LYS A 26 9.10 7.89 3.14
C LYS A 26 10.07 7.74 1.97
N SER A 27 9.61 7.38 0.78
CA SER A 27 10.49 7.27 -0.39
C SER A 27 11.05 8.63 -0.82
N GLY A 28 12.21 8.61 -1.48
CA GLY A 28 12.79 9.80 -2.13
C GLY A 28 12.08 10.21 -3.41
N ALA A 29 10.93 9.62 -3.74
CA ALA A 29 10.18 9.96 -4.96
C ALA A 29 9.62 11.38 -4.89
N GLU A 30 9.44 11.99 -6.06
CA GLU A 30 8.84 13.32 -6.19
C GLU A 30 7.40 13.34 -5.66
N THR A 31 6.95 14.48 -5.13
CA THR A 31 5.61 14.64 -4.52
C THR A 31 4.48 14.19 -5.44
N GLY A 32 4.53 14.52 -6.73
CA GLY A 32 3.52 14.09 -7.70
C GLY A 32 3.44 12.56 -7.83
N MET A 33 4.59 11.88 -7.83
CA MET A 33 4.67 10.42 -7.89
C MET A 33 4.13 9.79 -6.62
N LYS A 34 4.41 10.37 -5.45
CA LYS A 34 3.85 9.90 -4.16
C LYS A 34 2.34 9.94 -4.17
N VAL A 35 1.75 11.05 -4.60
CA VAL A 35 0.29 11.21 -4.68
C VAL A 35 -0.32 10.19 -5.63
N LEU A 36 0.30 9.93 -6.77
CA LEU A 36 -0.18 8.97 -7.76
C LEU A 36 -0.17 7.53 -7.21
N TRP A 37 0.89 7.14 -6.50
CA TRP A 37 0.97 5.84 -5.82
C TRP A 37 -0.03 5.68 -4.68
N VAL A 38 -0.21 6.72 -3.86
CA VAL A 38 -1.22 6.71 -2.79
C VAL A 38 -2.62 6.57 -3.39
N LEU A 39 -2.95 7.34 -4.43
CA LEU A 39 -4.23 7.22 -5.13
C LEU A 39 -4.45 5.82 -5.72
N LEU A 40 -3.41 5.22 -6.31
CA LEU A 40 -3.47 3.88 -6.88
C LEU A 40 -3.76 2.80 -5.83
N ILE A 41 -3.10 2.87 -4.66
CA ILE A 41 -3.36 1.97 -3.53
C ILE A 41 -4.78 2.19 -2.97
N LEU A 42 -5.20 3.44 -2.83
CA LEU A 42 -6.49 3.77 -2.20
C LEU A 42 -7.70 3.43 -3.09
N LEU A 43 -7.58 3.61 -4.41
CA LEU A 43 -8.64 3.27 -5.38
C LEU A 43 -8.70 1.77 -5.65
N LEU A 44 -7.55 1.10 -5.65
CA LEU A 44 -7.45 -0.33 -5.89
C LEU A 44 -6.63 -0.96 -4.75
N PRO A 45 -7.23 -1.28 -3.59
CA PRO A 45 -6.48 -1.78 -2.44
C PRO A 45 -5.69 -3.05 -2.76
N VAL A 46 -6.35 -4.06 -3.35
CA VAL A 46 -5.69 -5.34 -3.66
C VAL A 46 -4.67 -5.21 -4.79
N LEU A 47 -5.09 -4.66 -5.93
CA LEU A 47 -4.21 -4.55 -7.10
C LEU A 47 -3.11 -3.51 -6.88
N GLY A 48 -3.43 -2.41 -6.22
CA GLY A 48 -2.50 -1.34 -5.90
C GLY A 48 -1.42 -1.80 -4.93
N LEU A 49 -1.78 -2.60 -3.91
CA LEU A 49 -0.79 -3.28 -3.07
C LEU A 49 0.11 -4.22 -3.86
N ILE A 50 -0.44 -5.03 -4.78
CA ILE A 50 0.35 -5.95 -5.60
C ILE A 50 1.33 -5.17 -6.49
N ILE A 51 0.85 -4.14 -7.18
CA ILE A 51 1.68 -3.30 -8.06
C ILE A 51 2.76 -2.58 -7.24
N TRP A 52 2.40 -2.04 -6.08
CA TRP A 52 3.35 -1.40 -5.18
C TRP A 52 4.37 -2.41 -4.61
N ALA A 53 3.95 -3.65 -4.32
CA ALA A 53 4.85 -4.69 -3.87
C ALA A 53 5.89 -5.05 -4.94
N ILE A 54 5.60 -4.89 -6.24
CA ILE A 54 6.55 -5.23 -7.31
C ILE A 54 7.40 -4.02 -7.72
N ALA A 55 6.77 -2.86 -7.94
CA ALA A 55 7.38 -1.68 -8.56
C ALA A 55 7.19 -0.40 -7.73
N GLY A 56 6.59 -0.50 -6.55
CA GLY A 56 6.33 0.64 -5.69
C GLY A 56 7.60 1.29 -5.17
N PRO A 57 7.64 2.62 -5.07
CA PRO A 57 8.77 3.33 -4.48
C PRO A 57 8.84 2.98 -3.00
N ARG A 58 9.88 2.22 -2.63
CA ARG A 58 10.16 1.85 -1.25
C ARG A 58 11.10 2.89 -0.66
N GLY A 59 10.78 3.40 0.52
CA GLY A 59 11.76 4.15 1.29
C GLY A 59 12.95 3.25 1.61
N ASP A 60 14.16 3.76 1.45
CA ASP A 60 15.37 3.09 1.89
C ASP A 60 15.30 2.99 3.43
N VAL A 61 14.76 1.88 3.95
CA VAL A 61 14.81 1.56 5.37
C VAL A 61 16.24 1.07 5.63
N ARG A 62 17.20 2.00 5.59
CA ARG A 62 18.53 1.74 6.14
C ARG A 62 18.39 1.77 7.65
N ILE A 63 18.12 0.59 8.21
CA ILE A 63 18.48 0.27 9.60
C ILE A 63 19.99 0.11 9.70
#